data_AF-A0AAW7Z018-F1
#
_entry.id   AF-A0AAW7Z018-F1
#
_cell.length_a   1.000
_cell.length_b   1.000
_cell.length_c   1.000
_cell.angle_alpha   90.00
_cell.angle_beta   90.00
_cell.angle_gamma   90.00
#
_symmetry.space_group_name_H-M   'P 1'
#
loop_
_entity.id
_entity.type
_entity.pdbx_description
1 polymer ?
#
loop_
_entity_poly.entity_id
_entity_poly.type
_entity_poly.pdbx_seq_one_letter_code
_entity_poly.pdbx_strand_id
1 'polypeptide(L)'
;MKASHWLAAIMCTAAATTGANADEALHIKAAPTIDGVANEALWEGDDWYPMNEVIIGDTPDASDFTGKYKLRWNEDALYLLAEIRDDHLSDTYASPLERYWDDDCLEIFIDADGSGGDHFNNYNAFAYHLALDNQVADIGPSMAAENKGEAVPQLYNDHVDSAWQRQSDAPFVVHWETAIKVYADDYVHGESNTPVTLKKGMKLGFMLAYCDADGGDREHFMGSHPITPIDGDKNQGYKDASVFDVLELK
;
A
#
# COMPACT_ATOMS: atom_id res chain seq x y z
N MET A 1 16.27 67.04 -9.65
CA MET A 1 16.45 65.62 -10.04
C MET A 1 16.74 64.83 -8.78
N LYS A 2 15.79 64.01 -8.31
CA LYS A 2 15.97 63.11 -7.16
C LYS A 2 15.91 61.68 -7.71
N ALA A 3 16.98 60.91 -7.53
CA ALA A 3 17.05 59.50 -7.89
C ALA A 3 16.69 58.65 -6.67
N SER A 4 15.60 57.87 -6.74
CA SER A 4 15.30 56.82 -5.76
C SER A 4 15.99 55.52 -6.18
N HIS A 5 16.83 54.98 -5.32
CA HIS A 5 17.36 53.63 -5.47
C HIS A 5 16.41 52.65 -4.78
N TRP A 6 15.95 51.64 -5.50
CA TRP A 6 15.22 50.49 -4.95
C TRP A 6 16.23 49.34 -4.81
N LEU A 7 16.47 48.88 -3.58
CA LEU A 7 17.13 47.59 -3.34
C LEU A 7 16.08 46.49 -3.47
N ALA A 8 16.24 45.59 -4.44
CA ALA A 8 15.53 44.33 -4.47
C ALA A 8 16.26 43.32 -3.58
N ALA A 9 15.63 42.89 -2.49
CA ALA A 9 16.09 41.77 -1.69
C ALA A 9 15.71 40.47 -2.41
N ILE A 10 16.71 39.74 -2.90
CA ILE A 10 16.52 38.39 -3.43
C ILE A 10 16.42 37.46 -2.21
N MET A 11 15.20 37.03 -1.88
CA MET A 11 15.00 35.91 -0.97
C MET A 11 15.36 34.63 -1.72
N CYS A 12 16.48 34.02 -1.33
CA CYS A 12 16.86 32.70 -1.76
C CYS A 12 16.12 31.70 -0.87
N THR A 13 15.02 31.14 -1.34
CA THR A 13 14.38 29.98 -0.69
C THR A 13 15.27 28.77 -0.93
N ALA A 14 15.93 28.29 0.13
CA ALA A 14 16.57 26.99 0.13
C ALA A 14 15.46 25.93 0.09
N ALA A 15 15.38 25.17 -1.00
CA ALA A 15 14.61 23.94 -1.03
C ALA A 15 15.33 22.93 -0.14
N ALA A 16 14.70 22.53 0.96
CA ALA A 16 15.15 21.39 1.72
C ALA A 16 14.86 20.14 0.87
N THR A 17 15.91 19.52 0.36
CA THR A 17 15.83 18.18 -0.21
C THR A 17 15.64 17.22 0.95
N THR A 18 14.40 16.82 1.21
CA THR A 18 14.11 15.64 2.02
C THR A 18 14.69 14.43 1.27
N GLY A 19 15.82 13.90 1.75
CA GLY A 19 16.18 12.54 1.35
C GLY A 19 15.04 11.63 1.81
N ALA A 20 14.49 10.83 0.91
CA ALA A 20 13.56 9.78 1.29
C ALA A 20 14.31 8.87 2.27
N ASN A 21 13.92 8.93 3.54
CA ASN A 21 14.34 7.91 4.48
C ASN A 21 13.40 6.73 4.26
N ALA A 22 13.97 5.53 4.22
CA ALA A 22 13.21 4.29 4.25
C ALA A 22 12.18 4.32 5.37
N ASP A 23 11.00 3.77 5.10
CA ASP A 23 10.00 3.56 6.14
C ASP A 23 10.54 2.59 7.19
N GLU A 24 10.11 2.79 8.42
CA GLU A 24 10.48 1.99 9.57
C GLU A 24 9.23 1.40 10.23
N ALA A 25 9.23 0.08 10.46
CA ALA A 25 8.24 -0.58 11.30
C ALA A 25 8.85 -0.85 12.69
N LEU A 26 8.15 -0.45 13.75
CA LEU A 26 8.60 -0.70 15.12
C LEU A 26 8.14 -2.06 15.62
N HIS A 27 9.03 -2.80 16.31
CA HIS A 27 8.67 -4.07 16.95
C HIS A 27 7.59 -3.89 18.02
N ILE A 28 6.64 -4.81 18.06
CA ILE A 28 5.60 -4.90 19.09
C ILE A 28 5.63 -6.29 19.74
N LYS A 29 5.29 -6.34 21.04
CA LYS A 29 5.25 -7.61 21.80
C LYS A 29 3.94 -8.37 21.65
N ALA A 30 2.84 -7.65 21.43
CA ALA A 30 1.52 -8.21 21.31
C ALA A 30 0.90 -7.66 20.02
N ALA A 31 0.31 -8.55 19.22
CA ALA A 31 -0.42 -8.18 18.03
C ALA A 31 -1.61 -7.27 18.37
N PRO A 32 -1.96 -6.28 17.53
CA PRO A 32 -3.24 -5.58 17.61
C PRO A 32 -4.39 -6.56 17.37
N THR A 33 -5.61 -6.15 17.76
CA THR A 33 -6.81 -6.83 17.29
C THR A 33 -7.12 -6.26 15.91
N ILE A 34 -7.27 -7.10 14.90
CA ILE A 34 -7.65 -6.63 13.57
C ILE A 34 -9.18 -6.48 13.56
N ASP A 35 -9.68 -5.31 13.94
CA ASP A 35 -11.12 -5.04 13.99
C ASP A 35 -11.54 -3.75 13.25
N GLY A 36 -10.57 -3.01 12.69
CA GLY A 36 -10.80 -1.79 11.93
C GLY A 36 -11.03 -0.58 12.85
N VAL A 37 -10.63 -0.66 14.12
CA VAL A 37 -10.77 0.42 15.10
C VAL A 37 -9.41 0.74 15.70
N ALA A 38 -8.82 1.87 15.27
CA ALA A 38 -7.50 2.32 15.73
C ALA A 38 -7.46 2.81 17.20
N ASN A 39 -7.64 1.92 18.18
CA ASN A 39 -7.77 2.27 19.60
C ASN A 39 -6.63 1.71 20.48
N GLU A 40 -5.76 0.86 19.94
CA GLU A 40 -4.64 0.31 20.68
C GLU A 40 -3.51 1.32 20.89
N ALA A 41 -2.88 1.23 22.07
CA ALA A 41 -1.77 2.10 22.44
C ALA A 41 -0.57 2.04 21.48
N LEU A 42 -0.41 0.96 20.71
CA LEU A 42 0.67 0.83 19.71
C LEU A 42 0.46 1.74 18.49
N TRP A 43 -0.79 2.17 18.24
CA TRP A 43 -1.17 3.11 17.19
C TRP A 43 -1.13 4.57 17.65
N GLU A 44 -0.98 4.84 18.95
CA GLU A 44 -0.81 6.21 19.46
C GLU A 44 0.48 6.86 18.92
N GLY A 45 0.50 8.20 18.86
CA GLY A 45 1.64 9.00 18.39
C GLY A 45 1.42 9.62 17.00
N ASP A 46 2.39 10.42 16.56
CA ASP A 46 2.33 11.21 15.32
C ASP A 46 3.29 10.70 14.23
N ASP A 47 3.73 9.43 14.33
CA ASP A 47 4.62 8.72 13.40
C ASP A 47 3.89 8.17 12.17
N TRP A 48 3.13 9.02 11.49
CA TRP A 48 2.41 8.66 10.27
C TRP A 48 3.29 8.79 9.03
N TYR A 49 3.24 7.80 8.15
CA TYR A 49 3.74 7.89 6.78
C TYR A 49 2.63 8.42 5.86
N PRO A 50 2.93 9.34 4.94
CA PRO A 50 1.92 9.86 4.01
C PRO A 50 1.60 8.83 2.91
N MET A 51 0.37 8.84 2.43
CA MET A 51 -0.06 8.15 1.21
C MET A 51 -0.71 9.20 0.30
N ASN A 52 0.13 9.94 -0.42
CA ASN A 52 -0.26 11.15 -1.15
C ASN A 52 0.44 11.29 -2.50
N GLU A 53 1.09 10.24 -3.00
CA GLU A 53 1.84 10.26 -4.24
C GLU A 53 0.96 9.74 -5.39
N VAL A 54 0.69 10.60 -6.38
CA VAL A 54 -0.20 10.25 -7.50
C VAL A 54 0.50 9.25 -8.44
N ILE A 55 -0.07 8.05 -8.55
CA ILE A 55 0.32 7.00 -9.52
C ILE A 55 -0.57 7.09 -10.78
N ILE A 56 -1.89 7.15 -10.61
CA ILE A 56 -2.89 7.35 -11.67
C ILE A 56 -3.81 8.49 -11.27
N GLY A 57 -4.26 9.27 -12.26
CA GLY A 57 -5.17 10.39 -12.07
C GLY A 57 -4.46 11.72 -11.83
N ASP A 58 -5.21 12.70 -11.36
CA ASP A 58 -4.70 13.99 -10.88
C ASP A 58 -4.56 13.97 -9.35
N THR A 59 -4.08 15.06 -8.74
CA THR A 59 -4.09 15.17 -7.28
C THR A 59 -5.53 15.42 -6.80
N PRO A 60 -6.11 14.54 -5.98
CA PRO A 60 -7.49 14.69 -5.51
C PRO A 60 -7.62 15.86 -4.52
N ASP A 61 -8.84 16.39 -4.40
CA ASP A 61 -9.17 17.34 -3.34
C ASP A 61 -9.17 16.60 -1.98
N ALA A 62 -8.71 17.23 -0.91
CA ALA A 62 -8.65 16.57 0.42
C ALA A 62 -10.03 16.22 1.02
N SER A 63 -11.12 16.60 0.35
CA SER A 63 -12.48 16.16 0.70
C SER A 63 -12.88 14.84 0.09
N ASP A 64 -12.30 14.56 -1.07
CA ASP A 64 -12.36 13.35 -1.87
C ASP A 64 -11.36 12.39 -1.21
N PHE A 65 -10.07 12.40 -1.57
CA PHE A 65 -9.10 11.51 -0.93
C PHE A 65 -8.06 12.18 0.00
N THR A 66 -7.80 11.56 1.16
CA THR A 66 -6.52 11.71 1.89
C THR A 66 -6.10 10.38 2.53
N GLY A 67 -4.82 10.02 2.42
CA GLY A 67 -4.28 8.79 3.01
C GLY A 67 -3.04 9.00 3.87
N LYS A 68 -2.92 8.22 4.93
CA LYS A 68 -1.69 8.04 5.71
C LYS A 68 -1.72 6.68 6.41
N TYR A 69 -0.57 6.18 6.82
CA TYR A 69 -0.48 4.87 7.46
C TYR A 69 0.60 4.77 8.53
N LYS A 70 0.51 3.70 9.33
CA LYS A 70 1.52 3.28 10.32
C LYS A 70 1.86 1.82 10.13
N LEU A 71 3.11 1.48 10.43
CA LEU A 71 3.61 0.11 10.40
C LEU A 71 4.13 -0.32 11.76
N ARG A 72 3.85 -1.57 12.12
CA ARG A 72 4.41 -2.29 13.27
C ARG A 72 4.75 -3.71 12.84
N TRP A 73 5.59 -4.40 13.58
CA TRP A 73 5.90 -5.79 13.26
C TRP A 73 6.14 -6.63 14.51
N ASN A 74 5.89 -7.93 14.40
CA ASN A 74 6.47 -8.93 15.29
C ASN A 74 6.95 -10.11 14.45
N GLU A 75 7.42 -11.17 15.10
CA GLU A 75 7.95 -12.35 14.44
C GLU A 75 6.97 -13.05 13.49
N ASP A 76 5.67 -12.81 13.63
CA ASP A 76 4.61 -13.50 12.88
C ASP A 76 4.07 -12.70 11.69
N ALA A 77 4.02 -11.37 11.78
CA ALA A 77 3.42 -10.52 10.74
C ALA A 77 3.93 -9.07 10.74
N LEU A 78 3.77 -8.42 9.58
CA LEU A 78 3.75 -6.96 9.47
C LEU A 78 2.32 -6.47 9.73
N TYR A 79 2.16 -5.47 10.58
CA TYR A 79 0.88 -4.87 10.90
C TYR A 79 0.81 -3.47 10.32
N LEU A 80 -0.33 -3.17 9.71
CA LEU A 80 -0.60 -1.90 9.06
C LEU A 80 -1.88 -1.31 9.63
N LEU A 81 -1.86 -0.01 9.90
CA LEU A 81 -3.05 0.81 10.09
C LEU A 81 -3.04 1.89 9.02
N ALA A 82 -4.04 1.89 8.14
CA ALA A 82 -4.30 2.99 7.23
C ALA A 82 -5.44 3.87 7.75
N GLU A 83 -5.25 5.18 7.66
CA GLU A 83 -6.29 6.18 7.87
C GLU A 83 -6.59 6.85 6.54
N ILE A 84 -7.79 6.62 6.02
CA ILE A 84 -8.23 7.07 4.71
C ILE A 84 -9.46 7.94 4.87
N ARG A 85 -9.47 9.06 4.17
CA ARG A 85 -10.68 9.78 3.83
C ARG A 85 -10.92 9.56 2.35
N ASP A 86 -12.17 9.29 2.04
CA ASP A 86 -12.73 8.95 0.74
C ASP A 86 -14.22 9.32 0.88
N ASP A 87 -14.78 10.06 -0.07
CA ASP A 87 -16.17 10.50 -0.01
C ASP A 87 -17.17 9.51 -0.63
N HIS A 88 -16.70 8.50 -1.36
CA HIS A 88 -17.52 7.45 -1.96
C HIS A 88 -16.81 6.08 -1.98
N LEU A 89 -17.43 5.07 -1.34
CA LEU A 89 -16.94 3.68 -1.45
C LEU A 89 -17.72 2.92 -2.53
N SER A 90 -16.98 2.34 -3.45
CA SER A 90 -17.42 1.56 -4.60
C SER A 90 -16.94 0.11 -4.51
N ASP A 91 -17.91 -0.79 -4.69
CA ASP A 91 -17.70 -2.22 -4.93
C ASP A 91 -18.68 -2.60 -6.05
N THR A 92 -18.23 -2.38 -7.30
CA THR A 92 -19.03 -2.47 -8.51
C THR A 92 -19.16 -3.93 -8.97
N TYR A 93 -18.10 -4.73 -8.79
CA TYR A 93 -18.00 -6.08 -9.33
C TYR A 93 -18.15 -7.15 -8.25
N ALA A 94 -19.26 -7.89 -8.30
CA ALA A 94 -19.55 -8.94 -7.31
C ALA A 94 -18.57 -10.13 -7.31
N SER A 95 -17.76 -10.27 -8.36
CA SER A 95 -16.72 -11.30 -8.45
C SER A 95 -15.39 -10.71 -8.00
N PRO A 96 -14.72 -11.23 -6.96
CA PRO A 96 -13.50 -10.63 -6.42
C PRO A 96 -12.28 -10.78 -7.33
N LEU A 97 -12.43 -11.48 -8.44
CA LEU A 97 -11.40 -11.66 -9.47
C LEU A 97 -11.69 -10.85 -10.74
N GLU A 98 -12.78 -10.09 -10.78
CA GLU A 98 -13.15 -9.24 -11.90
C GLU A 98 -12.84 -7.78 -11.57
N ARG A 99 -11.85 -7.20 -12.25
CA ARG A 99 -11.54 -5.76 -12.19
C ARG A 99 -11.44 -5.19 -10.76
N TYR A 100 -10.94 -5.99 -9.81
CA TYR A 100 -10.82 -5.62 -8.40
C TYR A 100 -9.92 -4.40 -8.14
N TRP A 101 -9.09 -4.00 -9.11
CA TRP A 101 -8.28 -2.78 -9.07
C TRP A 101 -9.05 -1.52 -9.50
N ASP A 102 -10.24 -1.68 -10.06
CA ASP A 102 -11.10 -0.57 -10.53
C ASP A 102 -12.12 -0.12 -9.46
N ASP A 103 -12.31 -0.92 -8.40
CA ASP A 103 -13.10 -0.59 -7.22
C ASP A 103 -12.21 -0.05 -6.08
N ASP A 104 -12.82 0.43 -4.99
CA ASP A 104 -12.06 0.88 -3.83
C ASP A 104 -11.36 -0.28 -3.15
N CYS A 105 -10.04 -0.17 -3.04
CA CYS A 105 -9.25 -1.19 -2.38
C CYS A 105 -7.94 -0.62 -1.84
N LEU A 106 -7.49 -1.16 -0.71
CA LEU A 106 -6.15 -0.94 -0.22
C LEU A 106 -5.19 -1.89 -0.94
N GLU A 107 -4.16 -1.37 -1.60
CA GLU A 107 -3.18 -2.19 -2.32
C GLU A 107 -1.86 -2.25 -1.53
N ILE A 108 -1.49 -3.46 -1.09
CA ILE A 108 -0.29 -3.74 -0.30
C ILE A 108 0.70 -4.47 -1.18
N PHE A 109 1.85 -3.85 -1.41
CA PHE A 109 2.95 -4.43 -2.15
C PHE A 109 4.04 -4.88 -1.19
N ILE A 110 4.48 -6.12 -1.32
CA ILE A 110 5.47 -6.69 -0.41
C ILE A 110 6.43 -7.65 -1.11
N ASP A 111 7.72 -7.42 -0.87
CA ASP A 111 8.84 -8.26 -1.29
C ASP A 111 9.62 -8.64 -0.02
N ALA A 112 9.69 -9.94 0.26
CA ALA A 112 10.18 -10.47 1.52
C ALA A 112 11.68 -10.24 1.76
N ASP A 113 12.48 -10.13 0.70
CA ASP A 113 13.92 -9.92 0.80
C ASP A 113 14.41 -8.62 0.15
N GLY A 114 13.49 -7.86 -0.45
CA GLY A 114 13.78 -6.59 -1.10
C GLY A 114 14.68 -6.76 -2.32
N SER A 115 14.56 -7.89 -3.01
CA SER A 115 15.30 -8.21 -4.23
C SER A 115 14.89 -7.34 -5.42
N GLY A 116 13.66 -6.84 -5.43
CA GLY A 116 13.07 -6.12 -6.54
C GLY A 116 12.83 -7.02 -7.76
N GLY A 117 12.62 -6.41 -8.93
CA GLY A 117 12.47 -7.11 -10.20
C GLY A 117 11.06 -7.64 -10.52
N ASP A 118 10.94 -8.36 -11.63
CA ASP A 118 9.67 -8.86 -12.17
C ASP A 118 8.96 -9.79 -11.19
N HIS A 119 7.68 -9.53 -10.94
CA HIS A 119 6.80 -10.40 -10.16
C HIS A 119 5.40 -10.59 -10.78
N PHE A 120 5.17 -10.12 -12.01
CA PHE A 120 3.84 -10.16 -12.65
C PHE A 120 3.24 -11.57 -12.78
N ASN A 121 4.07 -12.59 -12.99
CA ASN A 121 3.63 -13.97 -13.20
C ASN A 121 4.54 -14.97 -12.48
N ASN A 122 4.96 -14.60 -11.27
CA ASN A 122 5.74 -15.43 -10.36
C ASN A 122 5.42 -14.99 -8.91
N TYR A 123 6.19 -15.45 -7.92
CA TYR A 123 5.96 -15.12 -6.51
C TYR A 123 7.16 -14.44 -5.85
N ASN A 124 7.99 -13.75 -6.64
CA ASN A 124 9.12 -12.96 -6.14
C ASN A 124 8.65 -11.85 -5.19
N ALA A 125 7.49 -11.25 -5.48
CA ALA A 125 6.80 -10.30 -4.64
C ALA A 125 5.29 -10.37 -4.90
N PHE A 126 4.51 -9.68 -4.08
CA PHE A 126 3.05 -9.64 -4.18
C PHE A 126 2.50 -8.21 -4.23
N ALA A 127 1.36 -8.04 -4.88
CA ALA A 127 0.57 -6.81 -4.98
C ALA A 127 -0.89 -7.08 -4.54
N TYR A 128 -1.09 -7.26 -3.23
CA TYR A 128 -2.37 -7.64 -2.67
C TYR A 128 -3.38 -6.49 -2.75
N HIS A 129 -4.47 -6.69 -3.46
CA HIS A 129 -5.62 -5.80 -3.46
C HIS A 129 -6.61 -6.28 -2.40
N LEU A 130 -6.78 -5.51 -1.33
CA LEU A 130 -7.73 -5.76 -0.26
C LEU A 130 -9.02 -5.00 -0.58
N ALA A 131 -10.01 -5.71 -1.10
CA ALA A 131 -11.31 -5.14 -1.47
C ALA A 131 -12.19 -4.87 -0.22
N LEU A 132 -13.24 -4.06 -0.40
CA LEU A 132 -14.18 -3.70 0.67
C LEU A 132 -14.90 -4.90 1.30
N ASP A 133 -15.06 -6.00 0.56
CA ASP A 133 -15.62 -7.26 1.04
C ASP A 133 -14.60 -8.17 1.76
N ASN A 134 -13.38 -7.66 1.99
CA ASN A 134 -12.22 -8.34 2.57
C ASN A 134 -11.66 -9.51 1.75
N GLN A 135 -11.95 -9.56 0.44
CA GLN A 135 -11.21 -10.44 -0.46
C GLN A 135 -9.83 -9.85 -0.75
N VAL A 136 -8.84 -10.73 -0.84
CA VAL A 136 -7.44 -10.38 -1.14
C VAL A 136 -7.10 -10.96 -2.50
N ALA A 137 -6.98 -10.12 -3.51
CA ALA A 137 -6.69 -10.54 -4.88
C ALA A 137 -5.28 -10.13 -5.32
N ASP A 138 -4.65 -10.96 -6.13
CA ASP A 138 -3.41 -10.62 -6.87
C ASP A 138 -3.33 -11.49 -8.13
N ILE A 139 -2.38 -11.20 -9.02
CA ILE A 139 -2.08 -11.97 -10.22
C ILE A 139 -0.99 -12.99 -9.90
N GLY A 140 -1.16 -14.22 -10.38
CA GLY A 140 -0.13 -15.24 -10.28
C GLY A 140 -0.24 -16.31 -11.38
N PRO A 141 0.78 -17.18 -11.50
CA PRO A 141 0.76 -18.27 -12.47
C PRO A 141 -0.35 -19.27 -12.14
N SER A 142 -1.20 -19.57 -13.13
CA SER A 142 -2.25 -20.55 -13.01
C SER A 142 -1.69 -21.94 -12.74
N MET A 143 -2.31 -22.65 -11.79
CA MET A 143 -2.02 -24.04 -11.47
C MET A 143 -2.97 -25.02 -12.18
N ALA A 144 -4.01 -24.53 -12.86
CA ALA A 144 -4.96 -25.36 -13.58
C ALA A 144 -4.33 -25.97 -14.85
N ALA A 145 -4.76 -27.18 -15.21
CA ALA A 145 -4.09 -27.97 -16.26
C ALA A 145 -4.24 -27.35 -17.65
N GLU A 146 -5.35 -26.66 -17.90
CA GLU A 146 -5.74 -26.08 -19.19
C GLU A 146 -4.96 -24.80 -19.55
N ASN A 147 -4.47 -24.06 -18.55
CA ASN A 147 -3.78 -22.77 -18.73
C ASN A 147 -2.58 -22.62 -17.80
N LYS A 148 -1.92 -23.74 -17.47
CA LYS A 148 -0.83 -23.78 -16.49
C LYS A 148 0.28 -22.77 -16.83
N GLY A 149 0.60 -21.91 -15.87
CA GLY A 149 1.63 -20.88 -15.99
C GLY A 149 1.20 -19.59 -16.69
N GLU A 150 -0.06 -19.46 -17.13
CA GLU A 150 -0.62 -18.17 -17.54
C GLU A 150 -0.89 -17.30 -16.32
N ALA A 151 -0.66 -15.99 -16.44
CA ALA A 151 -0.99 -15.02 -15.41
C ALA A 151 -2.51 -14.90 -15.28
N VAL A 152 -3.04 -15.20 -14.09
CA VAL A 152 -4.47 -15.15 -13.80
C VAL A 152 -4.71 -14.52 -12.43
N PRO A 153 -5.83 -13.82 -12.21
CA PRO A 153 -6.21 -13.34 -10.89
C PRO A 153 -6.55 -14.52 -9.98
N GLN A 154 -6.07 -14.47 -8.73
CA GLN A 154 -6.23 -15.51 -7.71
C GLN A 154 -6.50 -14.86 -6.35
N LEU A 155 -7.02 -15.64 -5.39
CA LEU A 155 -7.29 -15.16 -4.03
C LEU A 155 -6.21 -15.60 -3.04
N TYR A 156 -5.84 -14.70 -2.14
CA TYR A 156 -4.81 -14.85 -1.12
C TYR A 156 -5.34 -14.51 0.28
N ASN A 157 -6.61 -14.82 0.55
CA ASN A 157 -7.32 -14.44 1.78
C ASN A 157 -6.68 -14.97 3.07
N ASP A 158 -5.79 -15.96 3.00
CA ASP A 158 -5.04 -16.47 4.15
C ASP A 158 -3.70 -15.75 4.38
N HIS A 159 -3.28 -14.87 3.47
CA HIS A 159 -2.06 -14.08 3.57
C HIS A 159 -2.25 -12.85 4.45
N VAL A 160 -3.43 -12.23 4.39
CA VAL A 160 -3.70 -10.98 5.10
C VAL A 160 -4.97 -11.12 5.93
N ASP A 161 -4.86 -11.00 7.25
CA ASP A 161 -6.01 -10.75 8.11
C ASP A 161 -6.33 -9.25 8.01
N SER A 162 -7.59 -8.90 7.78
CA SER A 162 -8.00 -7.55 7.42
C SER A 162 -9.36 -7.20 8.02
N ALA A 163 -9.46 -5.99 8.55
CA ALA A 163 -10.73 -5.39 8.93
C ALA A 163 -10.68 -3.88 8.72
N TRP A 164 -11.80 -3.31 8.31
CA TRP A 164 -11.94 -1.87 8.16
C TRP A 164 -13.28 -1.39 8.69
N GLN A 165 -13.31 -0.16 9.19
CA GLN A 165 -14.54 0.53 9.58
C GLN A 165 -14.50 1.98 9.14
N ARG A 166 -15.65 2.47 8.69
CA ARG A 166 -15.89 3.90 8.44
C ARG A 166 -16.54 4.53 9.67
N GLN A 167 -15.96 5.64 10.14
CA GLN A 167 -16.52 6.42 11.24
C GLN A 167 -17.91 6.94 10.89
N SER A 168 -18.80 6.98 11.89
CA SER A 168 -20.19 7.43 11.71
C SER A 168 -20.36 8.95 11.64
N ASP A 169 -19.35 9.70 12.04
CA ASP A 169 -19.36 11.17 12.07
C ASP A 169 -18.37 11.74 11.07
N ALA A 170 -18.68 12.90 10.52
CA ALA A 170 -17.78 13.62 9.62
C ALA A 170 -16.39 13.83 10.28
N PRO A 171 -15.29 13.59 9.57
CA PRO A 171 -15.20 13.45 8.11
C PRO A 171 -15.33 12.00 7.57
N PHE A 172 -15.95 11.08 8.32
CA PHE A 172 -16.21 9.69 7.89
C PHE A 172 -14.94 8.93 7.52
N VAL A 173 -13.90 9.12 8.30
CA VAL A 173 -12.61 8.46 8.12
C VAL A 173 -12.79 6.94 8.16
N VAL A 174 -12.13 6.25 7.23
CA VAL A 174 -11.93 4.81 7.23
C VAL A 174 -10.65 4.49 8.00
N HIS A 175 -10.76 3.61 8.98
CA HIS A 175 -9.62 2.93 9.58
C HIS A 175 -9.56 1.51 9.04
N TRP A 176 -8.42 1.16 8.44
CA TRP A 176 -8.16 -0.16 7.88
C TRP A 176 -6.97 -0.77 8.60
N GLU A 177 -7.19 -1.89 9.29
CA GLU A 177 -6.15 -2.63 9.99
C GLU A 177 -5.86 -3.93 9.28
N THR A 178 -4.58 -4.29 9.20
CA THR A 178 -4.17 -5.58 8.63
C THR A 178 -3.05 -6.24 9.41
N ALA A 179 -3.02 -7.57 9.35
CA ALA A 179 -1.87 -8.40 9.69
C ALA A 179 -1.43 -9.19 8.46
N ILE A 180 -0.28 -8.83 7.91
CA ILE A 180 0.28 -9.32 6.65
C ILE A 180 1.32 -10.39 6.97
N LYS A 181 1.04 -11.63 6.57
CA LYS A 181 2.04 -12.70 6.56
C LYS A 181 2.96 -12.50 5.37
N VAL A 182 4.27 -12.55 5.62
CA VAL A 182 5.28 -12.36 4.58
C VAL A 182 5.71 -13.72 4.05
N TYR A 183 5.64 -13.92 2.73
CA TYR A 183 6.08 -15.17 2.07
C TYR A 183 7.28 -14.88 1.16
N ALA A 184 8.25 -15.80 1.12
CA ALA A 184 9.41 -15.69 0.25
C ALA A 184 9.10 -16.18 -1.17
N ASP A 185 10.09 -16.05 -2.06
CA ASP A 185 10.01 -16.43 -3.48
C ASP A 185 9.83 -17.93 -3.75
N ASP A 186 9.92 -18.76 -2.71
CA ASP A 186 9.62 -20.19 -2.74
C ASP A 186 8.13 -20.52 -2.56
N TYR A 187 7.26 -19.51 -2.43
CA TYR A 187 5.83 -19.68 -2.33
C TYR A 187 5.25 -20.45 -3.53
N VAL A 188 4.32 -21.36 -3.25
CA VAL A 188 3.57 -22.11 -4.26
C VAL A 188 2.08 -22.02 -3.98
N HIS A 189 1.33 -21.35 -4.85
CA HIS A 189 -0.11 -21.20 -4.68
C HIS A 189 -0.85 -22.54 -4.63
N GLY A 190 -1.79 -22.65 -3.70
CA GLY A 190 -2.58 -23.87 -3.46
C GLY A 190 -1.88 -24.95 -2.63
N GLU A 191 -0.61 -24.76 -2.27
CA GLU A 191 0.15 -25.67 -1.42
C GLU A 191 0.29 -25.13 0.02
N SER A 192 0.87 -25.95 0.90
CA SER A 192 1.19 -25.52 2.27
C SER A 192 2.47 -24.69 2.28
N ASN A 193 2.33 -23.39 2.48
CA ASN A 193 3.44 -22.44 2.58
C ASN A 193 3.70 -22.03 4.04
N THR A 194 4.95 -21.75 4.38
CA THR A 194 5.33 -21.23 5.71
C THR A 194 5.74 -19.76 5.58
N PRO A 195 5.06 -18.82 6.27
CA PRO A 195 5.50 -17.44 6.29
C PRO A 195 6.92 -17.29 6.85
N VAL A 196 7.63 -16.28 6.36
CA VAL A 196 8.93 -15.86 6.87
C VAL A 196 8.75 -15.35 8.30
N THR A 197 9.53 -15.91 9.24
CA THR A 197 9.64 -15.34 10.59
C THR A 197 10.41 -14.02 10.52
N LEU A 198 9.71 -12.92 10.79
CA LEU A 198 10.28 -11.58 10.71
C LEU A 198 11.29 -11.33 11.83
N LYS A 199 12.31 -10.52 11.54
CA LYS A 199 13.41 -10.23 12.45
C LYS A 199 13.85 -8.78 12.33
N LYS A 200 14.31 -8.23 13.44
CA LYS A 200 14.94 -6.92 13.49
C LYS A 200 16.09 -6.83 12.50
N GLY A 201 16.11 -5.74 11.73
CA GLY A 201 17.11 -5.44 10.71
C GLY A 201 16.82 -6.06 9.35
N MET A 202 15.73 -6.82 9.19
CA MET A 202 15.25 -7.20 7.86
C MET A 202 14.83 -5.93 7.09
N LYS A 203 15.08 -5.99 5.78
CA LYS A 203 14.71 -4.97 4.81
C LYS A 203 13.79 -5.62 3.81
N LEU A 204 12.53 -5.23 3.84
CA LEU A 204 11.51 -5.68 2.89
C LEU A 204 11.42 -4.65 1.77
N GLY A 205 11.05 -5.06 0.57
CA GLY A 205 10.44 -4.14 -0.39
C GLY A 205 9.00 -3.90 0.03
N PHE A 206 8.58 -2.64 0.11
CA PHE A 206 7.24 -2.27 0.51
C PHE A 206 6.72 -1.07 -0.27
N MET A 207 5.45 -1.13 -0.63
CA MET A 207 4.67 0.03 -1.06
C MET A 207 3.25 -0.15 -0.55
N LEU A 208 2.65 0.94 -0.09
CA LEU A 208 1.21 1.02 0.10
C LEU A 208 0.61 1.94 -0.95
N ALA A 209 -0.58 1.60 -1.42
CA ALA A 209 -1.41 2.50 -2.22
C ALA A 209 -2.90 2.28 -1.96
N TYR A 210 -3.73 3.20 -2.43
CA TYR A 210 -5.19 3.10 -2.40
C TYR A 210 -5.77 3.37 -3.78
N CYS A 211 -6.64 2.46 -4.22
CA CYS A 211 -7.51 2.62 -5.37
C CYS A 211 -8.75 3.38 -4.92
N ASP A 212 -9.03 4.50 -5.59
CA ASP A 212 -10.09 5.45 -5.25
C ASP A 212 -11.10 5.51 -6.40
N ALA A 213 -12.36 5.19 -6.13
CA ALA A 213 -13.40 5.02 -7.15
C ALA A 213 -14.77 5.60 -6.75
N ASP A 214 -15.29 6.48 -7.62
CA ASP A 214 -16.56 7.21 -7.40
C ASP A 214 -17.78 6.61 -8.16
N GLY A 215 -17.89 5.28 -8.18
CA GLY A 215 -18.98 4.53 -8.82
C GLY A 215 -18.75 4.24 -10.31
N GLY A 216 -17.50 4.34 -10.76
CA GLY A 216 -17.02 3.98 -12.10
C GLY A 216 -15.74 3.15 -12.04
N ASP A 217 -14.92 3.22 -13.09
CA ASP A 217 -13.55 2.71 -13.02
C ASP A 217 -12.72 3.61 -12.10
N ARG A 218 -11.70 3.06 -11.42
CA ARG A 218 -10.75 3.79 -10.56
C ARG A 218 -10.30 5.11 -11.17
N GLU A 219 -10.49 6.20 -10.43
CA GLU A 219 -10.12 7.54 -10.86
C GLU A 219 -8.75 7.97 -10.36
N HIS A 220 -8.44 7.69 -9.10
CA HIS A 220 -7.14 7.95 -8.52
C HIS A 220 -6.48 6.66 -8.04
N PHE A 221 -5.15 6.63 -8.14
CA PHE A 221 -4.35 5.61 -7.51
C PHE A 221 -3.22 6.28 -6.74
N MET A 222 -3.33 6.23 -5.41
CA MET A 222 -2.56 7.09 -4.50
C MET A 222 -1.58 6.25 -3.69
N GLY A 223 -0.29 6.43 -3.95
CA GLY A 223 0.81 5.68 -3.35
C GLY A 223 1.46 6.36 -2.14
N SER A 224 2.27 5.57 -1.45
CA SER A 224 3.10 5.94 -0.28
C SER A 224 4.36 6.72 -0.63
N HIS A 225 4.91 6.52 -1.84
CA HIS A 225 6.16 7.15 -2.26
C HIS A 225 6.19 7.38 -3.78
N PRO A 226 7.05 8.29 -4.26
CA PRO A 226 7.10 8.62 -5.68
C PRO A 226 7.72 7.49 -6.51
N ILE A 227 7.01 7.02 -7.52
CA ILE A 227 7.52 6.09 -8.53
C ILE A 227 8.14 6.86 -9.70
N THR A 228 9.36 6.47 -10.10
CA THR A 228 9.93 6.94 -11.38
C THR A 228 9.22 6.24 -12.53
N PRO A 229 8.55 6.95 -13.44
CA PRO A 229 7.79 6.32 -14.51
C PRO A 229 8.69 5.52 -15.47
N ILE A 230 8.21 4.37 -15.92
CA ILE A 230 8.80 3.60 -17.01
C ILE A 230 7.95 3.84 -18.26
N ASP A 231 8.54 4.39 -19.31
CA ASP A 231 7.83 4.80 -20.54
C ASP A 231 6.62 5.73 -20.30
N GLY A 232 6.69 6.55 -19.24
CA GLY A 232 5.64 7.49 -18.85
C GLY A 232 4.55 6.90 -17.95
N ASP A 233 4.65 5.61 -17.60
CA ASP A 233 3.71 4.91 -16.74
C ASP A 233 4.30 4.71 -15.33
N LYS A 234 3.57 5.19 -14.31
CA LYS A 234 3.91 4.99 -12.89
C LYS A 234 3.28 3.73 -12.30
N ASN A 235 2.24 3.17 -12.93
CA ASN A 235 1.56 1.98 -12.45
C ASN A 235 2.42 0.73 -12.74
N GLN A 236 3.56 0.62 -12.05
CA GLN A 236 4.53 -0.44 -12.25
C GLN A 236 4.50 -1.48 -11.11
N GLY A 237 3.93 -1.12 -9.96
CA GLY A 237 4.02 -1.93 -8.74
C GLY A 237 3.37 -3.30 -8.84
N TYR A 238 2.41 -3.50 -9.75
CA TYR A 238 1.79 -4.81 -9.96
C TYR A 238 2.67 -5.80 -10.74
N LYS A 239 3.81 -5.35 -11.29
CA LYS A 239 4.68 -6.17 -12.16
C LYS A 239 6.16 -6.11 -11.83
N ASP A 240 6.66 -5.02 -11.25
CA ASP A 240 8.09 -4.84 -10.96
C ASP A 240 8.31 -4.30 -9.54
N ALA A 241 8.81 -5.15 -8.65
CA ALA A 241 9.08 -4.83 -7.26
C ALA A 241 10.27 -3.88 -7.08
N SER A 242 11.02 -3.58 -8.16
CA SER A 242 12.10 -2.57 -8.12
C SER A 242 11.59 -1.16 -7.83
N VAL A 243 10.28 -0.92 -7.99
CA VAL A 243 9.65 0.37 -7.66
C VAL A 243 9.21 0.45 -6.21
N PHE A 244 9.29 -0.64 -5.43
CA PHE A 244 8.98 -0.60 -4.01
C PHE A 244 10.10 0.12 -3.25
N ASP A 245 9.77 0.83 -2.18
CA ASP A 245 10.76 1.42 -1.29
C ASP A 245 11.20 0.37 -0.25
N VAL A 246 12.27 0.67 0.47
CA VAL A 246 12.76 -0.18 1.55
C VAL A 246 11.97 0.09 2.82
N LEU A 247 11.44 -0.97 3.42
CA LEU A 247 10.92 -0.99 4.78
C LEU A 247 11.91 -1.69 5.71
N GLU A 248 12.41 -0.99 6.73
CA GLU A 248 13.29 -1.58 7.75
C GLU A 248 12.53 -1.96 9.02
N LEU A 249 12.70 -3.21 9.48
CA LEU A 249 12.13 -3.70 10.74
C LEU A 249 13.03 -3.32 11.93
N LYS A 250 12.59 -2.42 12.81
CA LYS A 250 13.39 -1.89 13.94
C LYS A 250 13.23 -2.63 15.25
#